data_AF-E1JR02-F1
#
_entry.id   AF-E1JR02-F1
#
_cell.length_a   1.000
_cell.length_b   1.000
_cell.length_c   1.000
_cell.angle_alpha   90.00
_cell.angle_beta   90.00
_cell.angle_gamma   90.00
#
_symmetry.space_group_name_H-M   'P 1'
#
loop_
_entity.id
_entity.type
_entity.pdbx_description
1 polymer ?
#
loop_
_entity_poly.entity_id
_entity_poly.type
_entity_poly.pdbx_seq_one_letter_code
_entity_poly.pdbx_strand_id
1 'polypeptide(L)'
;MACVDHKPCDVCRQAFKISRWDTPAEREHKKNGPPCATCRPELLPDNATAFAVYLRCADQLIVGPMGDKIGLNFMAVKGFMDMEGIPDQAETWERVQLLYGEIFRAQREDAERKREAEKDRARR
;
A
#
# COMPACT_ATOMS: atom_id res chain seq x y z
N MET A 1 19.86 2.39 1.37
CA MET A 1 20.01 1.78 2.71
C MET A 1 19.17 0.51 2.73
N ALA A 2 19.79 -0.64 2.47
CA ALA A 2 19.12 -1.94 2.46
C ALA A 2 18.82 -2.37 3.91
N CYS A 3 17.68 -3.02 4.18
CA CYS A 3 17.56 -3.84 5.39
C CYS A 3 18.64 -4.92 5.32
N VAL A 4 19.70 -4.75 6.11
CA VAL A 4 20.77 -5.75 6.22
C VAL A 4 20.34 -6.91 7.13
N ASP A 5 19.33 -6.68 7.99
CA ASP A 5 18.84 -7.67 8.93
C ASP A 5 17.40 -8.07 8.62
N HIS A 6 17.20 -9.31 8.17
CA HIS A 6 15.90 -9.96 8.05
C HIS A 6 15.27 -10.22 9.43
N LYS A 7 14.94 -9.16 10.17
CA LYS A 7 14.25 -9.27 11.46
C LYS A 7 12.81 -9.77 11.26
N PRO A 8 12.27 -10.59 12.17
CA PRO A 8 10.88 -11.02 12.11
C PRO A 8 9.92 -9.82 12.11
N CYS A 9 8.85 -9.91 11.32
CA CYS A 9 7.93 -8.80 11.03
C CYS A 9 7.34 -8.12 12.28
N ASP A 10 7.12 -8.87 13.37
CA ASP A 10 6.57 -8.32 14.62
C ASP A 10 7.53 -7.36 15.32
N VAL A 11 8.83 -7.71 15.32
CA VAL A 11 9.89 -6.85 15.86
C VAL A 11 10.07 -5.61 15.00
N CYS A 12 9.96 -5.79 13.69
CA CYS A 12 10.01 -4.71 12.71
C CYS A 12 8.85 -3.70 12.89
N ARG A 13 7.62 -4.20 13.06
CA ARG A 13 6.42 -3.37 13.30
C ARG A 13 6.51 -2.58 14.61
N GLN A 14 7.07 -3.17 15.67
CA GLN A 14 7.23 -2.47 16.94
C GLN A 14 8.28 -1.35 16.87
N ALA A 15 9.39 -1.58 16.17
CA ALA A 15 10.45 -0.58 16.01
C ALA A 15 9.98 0.66 15.22
N PHE A 16 9.09 0.48 14.24
CA PHE A 16 8.57 1.55 13.39
C PHE A 16 7.25 2.17 13.89
N LYS A 17 6.77 1.77 15.07
CA LYS A 17 5.61 2.39 15.70
C LYS A 17 5.96 3.82 16.13
N ILE A 18 5.23 4.80 15.59
CA ILE A 18 5.40 6.21 15.94
C ILE A 18 4.96 6.40 17.39
N SER A 19 5.86 6.93 18.21
CA SER A 19 5.65 7.23 19.61
C SER A 19 5.54 8.75 19.83
N ARG A 20 4.89 9.15 20.92
CA ARG A 20 4.80 10.57 21.33
C ARG A 20 6.17 11.19 21.65
N TRP A 21 7.16 10.36 21.97
CA TRP A 21 8.49 10.76 22.42
C TRP A 21 9.53 10.80 21.28
N ASP A 22 9.12 10.47 20.06
CA ASP A 22 10.01 10.48 18.90
C ASP A 22 10.34 11.93 18.49
N THR A 23 11.62 12.18 18.17
CA THR A 23 12.06 13.43 17.55
C THR A 23 11.41 13.59 16.16
N PRO A 24 11.35 14.82 15.60
CA PRO A 24 10.81 15.04 14.26
C PRO A 24 11.49 14.17 13.18
N ALA A 25 12.82 14.03 13.25
CA ALA A 25 13.59 13.20 12.33
C ALA A 25 13.27 11.70 12.46
N GLU A 26 13.10 11.20 13.68
CA GLU A 26 12.70 9.81 13.92
C GLU A 26 11.26 9.53 13.46
N ARG A 27 10.35 10.49 13.61
CA ARG A 27 8.99 10.37 13.08
C ARG A 27 8.97 10.27 11.57
N GLU A 28 9.75 11.09 10.90
CA GLU A 28 9.86 11.07 9.44
C GLU A 28 10.49 9.77 8.94
N HIS A 29 11.54 9.29 9.62
CA HIS A 29 12.14 7.98 9.37
C HIS A 29 11.13 6.83 9.57
N LYS A 30 10.38 6.83 10.67
CA LYS A 30 9.35 5.81 10.95
C LYS A 30 8.16 5.88 9.98
N LYS A 31 7.81 7.08 9.50
CA LYS A 31 6.82 7.30 8.43
C LYS A 31 7.22 6.62 7.14
N ASN A 32 8.50 6.63 6.82
CA ASN A 32 9.05 5.99 5.63
C ASN A 32 9.07 4.46 5.72
N GLY A 33 8.78 3.89 6.89
CA GLY A 33 8.64 2.46 7.13
C GLY A 33 9.98 1.71 7.13
N PRO A 34 9.99 0.47 7.62
CA PRO A 34 11.19 -0.35 7.62
C PRO A 34 11.66 -0.65 6.19
N PRO A 35 12.97 -0.60 5.91
CA PRO A 35 13.51 -0.92 4.59
C PRO A 35 13.56 -2.44 4.31
N CYS A 36 12.61 -3.23 4.84
CA CYS A 36 12.57 -4.67 4.62
C CYS A 36 12.20 -4.98 3.17
N ALA A 37 13.05 -5.72 2.46
CA ALA A 37 12.73 -6.29 1.14
C ALA A 37 11.45 -7.17 1.17
N THR A 38 11.06 -7.66 2.35
CA THR A 38 9.84 -8.43 2.58
C THR A 38 8.57 -7.57 2.64
N CYS A 39 8.67 -6.32 3.12
CA CYS A 39 7.49 -5.44 3.30
C CYS A 39 7.46 -4.28 2.30
N ARG A 40 8.60 -3.97 1.67
CA ARG A 40 8.77 -3.07 0.54
C ARG A 40 9.70 -3.78 -0.45
N PRO A 41 9.18 -4.56 -1.40
CA PRO A 41 10.02 -5.10 -2.46
C PRO A 41 10.72 -3.93 -3.16
N GLU A 42 11.96 -4.15 -3.63
CA GLU A 42 12.64 -3.14 -4.45
C GLU A 42 11.77 -2.86 -5.67
N LEU A 43 11.28 -1.63 -5.74
CA LEU A 43 10.58 -1.15 -6.92
C LEU A 43 11.64 -1.04 -8.01
N LEU A 44 11.39 -1.72 -9.14
CA LEU A 44 12.13 -1.44 -10.35
C LEU A 44 12.03 0.08 -10.63
N PRO A 45 13.11 0.75 -11.05
CA PRO A 45 13.11 2.19 -11.30
C PRO A 45 11.95 2.64 -12.18
N ASP A 46 11.62 1.81 -13.17
CA ASP A 46 10.53 2.02 -14.12
C ASP A 46 9.16 2.08 -13.41
N ASN A 47 8.96 1.30 -12.35
CA ASN A 47 7.69 1.23 -11.62
C ASN A 47 7.58 2.26 -10.48
N ALA A 48 8.65 3.02 -10.20
CA ALA A 48 8.67 3.95 -9.07
C ALA A 48 7.60 5.03 -9.19
N THR A 49 7.42 5.59 -10.39
CA THR A 49 6.42 6.65 -10.67
C THR A 49 5.00 6.14 -10.48
N ALA A 50 4.68 4.98 -11.06
CA ALA A 50 3.34 4.38 -10.92
C ALA A 50 3.03 4.02 -9.46
N PHE A 51 4.02 3.50 -8.73
CA PHE A 51 3.84 3.20 -7.31
C PHE A 51 3.64 4.47 -6.46
N ALA A 52 4.36 5.55 -6.77
CA ALA A 52 4.19 6.84 -6.09
C ALA A 52 2.79 7.41 -6.34
N VAL A 53 2.30 7.39 -7.58
CA VAL A 53 0.94 7.79 -7.94
C VAL A 53 -0.09 6.94 -7.18
N TYR A 54 0.08 5.61 -7.20
CA TYR A 54 -0.81 4.70 -6.47
C TYR A 54 -0.87 5.03 -4.97
N LEU A 55 0.27 5.19 -4.29
CA LEU A 55 0.30 5.48 -2.86
C LEU A 55 -0.41 6.78 -2.49
N ARG A 56 -0.37 7.79 -3.37
CA ARG A 56 -1.04 9.08 -3.14
C ARG A 56 -2.55 9.01 -3.31
N CYS A 57 -3.05 8.00 -4.02
CA CYS A 57 -4.47 7.80 -4.28
C CYS A 57 -5.04 6.56 -3.57
N ALA A 58 -4.25 5.80 -2.82
CA ALA A 58 -4.62 4.49 -2.28
C ALA A 58 -5.84 4.51 -1.32
N ASP A 59 -6.16 5.68 -0.76
CA ASP A 59 -7.32 5.93 0.10
C ASP A 59 -8.56 6.42 -0.67
N GLN A 60 -8.41 6.81 -1.94
CA GLN A 60 -9.48 7.27 -2.83
C GLN A 60 -10.26 6.06 -3.38
N LEU A 61 -10.89 5.31 -2.49
CA LEU A 61 -11.59 4.07 -2.81
C LEU A 61 -13.06 4.31 -3.15
N ILE A 62 -13.56 3.56 -4.12
CA ILE A 62 -14.98 3.39 -4.39
C ILE A 62 -15.50 2.31 -3.46
N VAL A 63 -16.48 2.68 -2.62
CA VAL A 63 -17.07 1.80 -1.62
C VAL A 63 -18.50 1.46 -2.02
N GLY A 64 -18.86 0.19 -1.92
CA GLY A 64 -20.20 -0.32 -2.22
C GLY A 64 -21.21 -0.07 -1.11
N PRO A 65 -22.51 -0.33 -1.37
CA PRO A 65 -23.58 -0.10 -0.40
C PRO A 65 -23.42 -0.83 0.93
N MET A 66 -22.73 -1.98 0.92
CA MET A 66 -22.46 -2.81 2.10
C MET A 66 -21.10 -2.52 2.76
N GLY A 67 -20.41 -1.44 2.36
CA GLY A 67 -19.10 -1.07 2.91
C GLY A 67 -17.91 -1.83 2.30
N ASP A 68 -18.16 -2.76 1.37
CA ASP A 68 -17.09 -3.47 0.66
C ASP A 68 -16.37 -2.52 -0.33
N LYS A 69 -15.04 -2.67 -0.42
CA LYS A 69 -14.24 -1.93 -1.41
C LYS A 69 -14.52 -2.49 -2.81
N ILE A 70 -14.92 -1.64 -3.75
CA ILE A 70 -15.20 -2.02 -5.14
C ILE A 70 -14.03 -1.68 -6.06
N GLY A 71 -13.37 -0.54 -5.83
CA GLY A 71 -12.41 0.00 -6.80
C GLY A 71 -11.56 1.12 -6.24
N LEU A 72 -10.54 1.49 -7.00
CA LEU A 72 -9.83 2.75 -6.85
C LEU A 72 -10.54 3.80 -7.70
N ASN A 73 -10.64 5.03 -7.20
CA ASN A 73 -11.13 6.15 -7.99
C ASN A 73 -10.05 6.58 -8.99
N PHE A 74 -10.10 6.01 -10.19
CA PHE A 74 -9.17 6.35 -11.25
C PHE A 74 -9.27 7.81 -11.72
N MET A 75 -10.39 8.49 -11.49
CA MET A 75 -10.46 9.94 -11.76
C MET A 75 -9.58 10.75 -10.80
N ALA A 76 -9.45 10.32 -9.55
CA ALA A 76 -8.51 10.93 -8.60
C ALA A 76 -7.06 10.66 -9.03
N VAL A 77 -6.77 9.46 -9.54
CA VAL A 77 -5.46 9.13 -10.13
C VAL A 77 -5.14 10.06 -11.30
N LYS A 78 -6.09 10.26 -12.22
CA LYS A 78 -5.88 11.13 -13.39
C LYS A 78 -5.64 12.57 -12.95
N GLY A 79 -6.47 13.06 -12.04
CA GLY A 79 -6.32 14.41 -11.49
C GLY A 79 -4.98 14.62 -10.82
N PHE A 80 -4.50 13.64 -10.06
CA PHE A 80 -3.16 13.69 -9.46
C PHE A 80 -2.06 13.75 -10.51
N MET A 81 -2.13 12.91 -11.55
CA MET A 81 -1.15 12.90 -12.64
C MET A 81 -1.10 14.22 -13.42
N ASP A 82 -2.26 14.86 -13.60
CA ASP A 82 -2.37 16.17 -14.24
C ASP A 82 -1.80 17.29 -13.37
N MET A 83 -2.07 17.27 -12.06
CA MET A 83 -1.55 18.27 -11.12
C MET A 83 -0.03 18.21 -10.97
N GLU A 84 0.54 17.00 -10.95
CA GLU A 84 1.99 16.79 -10.80
C GLU A 84 2.76 16.83 -12.13
N GLY A 85 2.06 17.00 -13.26
CA GLY A 85 2.70 17.07 -14.57
C GLY A 85 3.44 15.79 -14.97
N ILE A 86 2.88 14.63 -14.64
CA ILE A 86 3.48 13.34 -15.00
C ILE A 86 3.57 13.25 -16.54
N PRO A 87 4.75 12.99 -17.12
CA PRO A 87 4.94 13.06 -18.57
C PRO A 87 4.30 11.87 -19.30
N ASP A 88 4.71 10.64 -18.97
CA ASP A 88 4.15 9.44 -19.59
C ASP A 88 2.89 8.98 -18.85
N GLN A 89 1.82 9.75 -19.02
CA GLN A 89 0.56 9.46 -18.34
C GLN A 89 -0.07 8.16 -18.81
N ALA A 90 0.06 7.80 -20.08
CA ALA A 90 -0.55 6.58 -20.62
C ALA A 90 0.09 5.33 -20.01
N GLU A 91 1.42 5.26 -20.00
CA GLU A 91 2.13 4.13 -19.42
C GLU A 91 1.97 4.10 -17.89
N THR A 92 2.07 5.26 -17.23
CA THR A 92 1.89 5.35 -15.77
C THR A 92 0.50 4.88 -15.37
N TRP A 93 -0.53 5.24 -16.15
CA TRP A 93 -1.90 4.83 -15.91
C TRP A 93 -2.08 3.31 -15.97
N GLU A 94 -1.57 2.67 -17.02
CA GLU A 94 -1.62 1.22 -17.17
C GLU A 94 -0.91 0.51 -16.01
N ARG A 95 0.28 1.00 -15.64
CA ARG A 95 1.03 0.46 -14.50
C ARG A 95 0.29 0.60 -13.18
N VAL A 96 -0.39 1.73 -12.95
CA VAL A 96 -1.24 1.92 -11.75
C VAL A 96 -2.43 0.97 -11.75
N GLN A 97 -3.06 0.73 -12.91
CA GLN A 97 -4.15 -0.24 -13.03
C GLN A 97 -3.71 -1.65 -12.70
N LEU A 98 -2.58 -2.09 -13.26
CA LEU A 98 -1.99 -3.41 -12.99
C LEU A 98 -1.64 -3.57 -11.50
N LEU A 99 -0.93 -2.58 -10.94
CA LEU A 99 -0.55 -2.56 -9.52
C LEU A 99 -1.78 -2.65 -8.61
N TYR A 100 -2.81 -1.83 -8.87
CA TYR A 100 -4.04 -1.87 -8.11
C TYR A 100 -4.74 -3.24 -8.23
N GLY A 101 -4.80 -3.80 -9.44
CA GLY A 101 -5.41 -5.11 -9.68
C GLY A 101 -4.76 -6.26 -8.92
N GLU A 102 -3.43 -6.25 -8.77
CA GLU A 102 -2.70 -7.21 -7.94
C GLU A 102 -2.99 -7.01 -6.44
N ILE A 103 -2.90 -5.77 -5.96
CA ILE A 103 -3.15 -5.46 -4.54
C ILE A 103 -4.59 -5.80 -4.15
N PHE A 104 -5.56 -5.49 -5.03
CA PHE A 104 -6.97 -5.73 -4.77
C PHE A 104 -7.31 -7.23 -4.71
N ARG A 105 -6.70 -8.05 -5.58
CA ARG A 105 -6.82 -9.52 -5.52
C ARG A 105 -6.28 -10.07 -4.20
N ALA A 106 -5.06 -9.67 -3.82
CA ALA A 106 -4.46 -10.10 -2.55
C ALA A 106 -5.32 -9.71 -1.33
N GLN A 107 -5.87 -8.48 -1.32
CA GLN A 107 -6.76 -8.03 -0.25
C GLN A 107 -8.07 -8.83 -0.18
N ARG A 108 -8.64 -9.22 -1.32
CA ARG A 108 -9.85 -10.05 -1.36
C ARG A 108 -9.59 -11.44 -0.81
N GLU A 109 -8.50 -12.09 -1.22
CA GLU A 109 -8.11 -13.39 -0.69
C GLU A 109 -7.87 -13.35 0.82
N ASP A 110 -7.20 -12.31 1.32
CA ASP A 110 -7.00 -12.11 2.77
C ASP A 110 -8.33 -11.90 3.52
N ALA A 111 -9.26 -11.15 2.94
CA ALA A 111 -10.57 -10.92 3.54
C ALA A 111 -11.40 -12.21 3.58
N GLU A 112 -11.38 -13.01 2.51
CA GLU A 112 -12.04 -14.32 2.44
C GLU A 112 -11.45 -15.29 3.46
N ARG A 113 -10.12 -15.40 3.55
CA ARG A 113 -9.42 -16.19 4.58
C ARG A 113 -9.81 -15.80 6.00
N LYS A 114 -9.92 -14.50 6.29
CA LYS A 114 -10.36 -14.00 7.61
C LYS A 114 -11.81 -14.36 7.91
N ARG A 115 -12.71 -14.20 6.94
CA ARG A 115 -14.14 -14.56 7.08
C ARG A 115 -14.32 -16.05 7.34
N GLU A 116 -13.54 -16.91 6.68
CA GLU A 116 -13.55 -18.36 6.94
C GLU A 116 -13.03 -18.69 8.33
N ALA A 117 -11.90 -18.11 8.74
CA ALA A 117 -11.36 -18.31 10.08
C ALA A 117 -12.31 -17.85 11.21
N GLU A 118 -13.06 -16.75 10.99
CA GLU A 118 -14.09 -16.28 11.92
C GLU A 118 -15.28 -17.24 12.00
N LYS A 119 -15.75 -17.77 10.86
CA LYS A 119 -16.82 -18.78 10.82
C LYS A 119 -16.40 -20.07 11.54
N ASP A 120 -15.18 -20.51 11.37
CA ASP A 120 -14.65 -21.71 12.04
C ASP A 120 -14.49 -21.51 13.55
N ARG A 121 -14.12 -20.30 13.99
CA ARG A 121 -14.09 -19.94 15.42
C ARG A 121 -15.48 -19.90 16.03
N ALA A 122 -16.48 -19.39 15.30
CA ALA A 122 -17.86 -19.33 15.78
C ALA A 122 -18.58 -20.69 15.85
N ARG A 123 -18.02 -21.72 15.20
CA ARG A 123 -18.54 -23.10 15.20
C ARG A 123 -17.95 -23.99 16.30
N ARG A 124 -16.93 -23.53 17.03
CA ARG A 124 -16.30 -24.23 18.17
C ARG A 124 -16.86 -23.70 19.48
#